data_AF-R6LUJ2-F1
#
_entry.id   AF-R6LUJ2-F1
#
_cell.length_a   1.000
_cell.length_b   1.000
_cell.length_c   1.000
_cell.angle_alpha   90.00
_cell.angle_beta   90.00
_cell.angle_gamma   90.00
#
_symmetry.space_group_name_H-M   'P 1'
#
loop_
_entity.id
_entity.type
_entity.pdbx_description
1 polymer ?
#
loop_
_entity_poly.entity_id
_entity_poly.type
_entity_poly.pdbx_seq_one_letter_code
_entity_poly.pdbx_strand_id
1 'polypeptide(L)' 'MSRLDDSTLWHRGGSEGAQLVRSRAADILAAPASEREARTRRLDAELIERNLSPGGSADLLAMAFFLEKALPLLGQEEA' A
#
# COMPACT_ATOMS: atom_id res chain seq x y z
N MET A 1 2.99 1.08 -0.87
CA MET A 1 3.25 2.36 -0.19
C MET A 1 4.74 2.77 -0.12
N SER A 2 5.75 1.90 0.01
CA SER A 2 7.18 2.35 0.10
C SER A 2 7.74 3.02 -1.18
N ARG A 3 7.11 2.80 -2.33
CA ARG A 3 7.54 3.31 -3.64
C ARG A 3 6.51 4.18 -4.34
N LEU A 4 5.29 4.27 -3.80
CA LEU A 4 4.16 4.95 -4.42
C LEU A 4 3.97 6.31 -3.77
N ASP A 5 3.63 7.32 -4.56
CA ASP A 5 3.10 8.57 -4.05
C ASP A 5 1.59 8.44 -3.84
N ASP A 6 1.22 8.19 -2.59
CA ASP A 6 -0.16 7.96 -2.20
C ASP A 6 -0.89 9.31 -1.99
N SER A 7 -1.80 9.63 -2.90
CA SER A 7 -2.57 10.87 -2.86
C SER A 7 -3.42 11.03 -1.60
N THR A 8 -3.87 9.92 -0.99
CA THR A 8 -4.66 9.96 0.26
C THR A 8 -3.78 10.37 1.43
N LEU A 9 -2.54 9.90 1.49
CA LEU A 9 -1.57 10.34 2.50
C LEU A 9 -1.21 11.81 2.33
N TRP A 10 -0.99 12.28 1.10
CA TRP A 10 -0.75 13.70 0.82
C TRP A 10 -1.92 14.57 1.27
N HIS A 11 -3.16 14.14 1.01
CA HIS A 11 -4.35 14.88 1.39
C HIS A 11 -4.57 14.93 2.91
N ARG A 12 -4.39 13.80 3.62
CA ARG A 12 -4.70 13.71 5.06
C ARG A 12 -3.54 14.08 5.97
N GLY A 13 -2.31 13.75 5.57
CA GLY A 13 -1.11 13.88 6.38
C GLY A 13 -0.04 14.83 5.80
N GLY A 14 -0.27 15.42 4.63
CA GLY A 14 0.72 16.26 3.96
C GLY A 14 2.01 15.51 3.61
N SER A 15 3.08 16.26 3.40
CA SER A 15 4.41 15.72 3.10
C SER A 15 4.95 14.85 4.24
N GLU A 16 4.72 15.27 5.49
CA GLU A 16 5.21 14.56 6.67
C GLU A 16 4.54 13.19 6.81
N GLY A 17 3.22 13.12 6.70
CA GLY A 17 2.48 11.86 6.73
C GLY A 17 2.89 10.93 5.59
N ALA A 18 3.00 11.45 4.37
CA ALA A 18 3.46 10.66 3.22
C ALA A 18 4.89 10.11 3.43
N GLN A 19 5.80 10.92 3.96
CA GLN A 19 7.18 10.52 4.20
C GLN A 19 7.30 9.51 5.35
N LEU A 20 6.54 9.68 6.44
CA LEU A 20 6.46 8.75 7.55
C LEU A 20 6.08 7.35 7.05
N VAL A 21 4.96 7.23 6.34
CA VAL A 21 4.46 5.92 5.87
C VAL A 21 5.44 5.30 4.87
N ARG A 22 6.02 6.11 3.97
CA ARG A 22 7.02 5.64 3.01
C ARG A 22 8.24 5.05 3.73
N SER A 23 8.76 5.74 4.74
CA SER A 23 9.90 5.28 5.55
C SER A 23 9.57 3.99 6.30
N ARG A 24 8.46 3.95 7.03
CA ARG A 24 8.03 2.78 7.81
C ARG A 24 7.83 1.55 6.93
N ALA A 25 7.23 1.73 5.76
CA ALA A 25 7.06 0.64 4.80
C ALA A 25 8.40 0.15 4.22
N ALA A 26 9.37 1.03 3.98
CA ALA A 26 10.70 0.63 3.56
C ALA A 26 11.42 -0.17 4.68
N ASP A 27 11.32 0.27 5.93
CA ASP A 27 11.89 -0.41 7.09
C ASP A 27 11.30 -1.81 7.29
N ILE A 28 9.99 -1.96 7.09
CA ILE A 28 9.30 -3.26 7.13
C ILE A 28 9.86 -4.20 6.03
N LEU A 29 10.05 -3.69 4.81
CA LEU A 29 10.57 -4.49 3.71
C LEU A 29 12.03 -4.92 3.92
N ALA A 30 12.83 -4.09 4.60
CA ALA A 30 14.21 -4.41 4.96
C ALA A 30 14.32 -5.42 6.13
N ALA A 31 13.28 -5.58 6.93
CA ALA A 31 13.27 -6.50 8.08
C ALA A 31 13.21 -7.99 7.65
N PRO A 32 13.68 -8.91 8.52
CA PRO A 32 13.49 -10.35 8.34
C PRO A 32 12.03 -10.71 8.14
N ALA A 33 11.74 -11.69 7.27
CA ALA A 33 10.37 -12.09 6.93
C ALA A 33 9.52 -12.41 8.17
N SER A 34 10.11 -13.05 9.18
CA SER A 34 9.47 -13.39 10.45
C SER A 34 8.99 -12.18 11.27
N GLU A 35 9.57 -11.00 11.05
CA GLU A 35 9.21 -9.77 11.77
C GLU A 35 8.24 -8.88 11.00
N ARG A 36 8.11 -9.07 9.69
CA ARG A 36 7.38 -8.14 8.81
C ARG A 36 5.92 -8.00 9.24
N GLU A 37 5.25 -9.10 9.56
CA GLU A 37 3.86 -9.07 9.98
C GLU A 37 3.67 -8.25 11.27
N ALA A 38 4.48 -8.50 12.30
CA ALA A 38 4.41 -7.75 13.55
C ALA A 38 4.69 -6.25 13.35
N ARG A 39 5.65 -5.90 12.49
CA ARG A 39 5.98 -4.51 12.16
C ARG A 39 4.86 -3.84 11.35
N THR A 40 4.24 -4.56 10.40
CA THR A 40 3.08 -4.06 9.65
C THR A 40 1.89 -3.76 10.56
N ARG A 41 1.56 -4.64 11.52
CA ARG A 41 0.48 -4.38 12.48
C ARG A 41 0.75 -3.16 13.36
N ARG A 42 2.01 -2.92 13.73
CA ARG A 42 2.40 -1.71 14.48
C ARG A 42 2.21 -0.45 13.64
N LEU A 43 2.61 -0.49 12.36
CA LEU A 43 2.36 0.61 11.43
C LEU A 43 0.85 0.85 11.28
N ASP A 44 0.05 -0.20 11.09
CA ASP A 44 -1.41 -0.08 10.95
C ASP A 44 -2.05 0.67 12.13
N ALA A 45 -1.67 0.29 13.37
CA ALA A 45 -2.12 0.99 14.57
C ALA A 45 -1.69 2.47 14.60
N GLU A 46 -0.44 2.78 14.23
CA GLU A 46 0.08 4.16 14.13
C GLU A 46 -0.71 4.98 13.09
N LEU A 47 -1.08 4.38 11.96
CA LEU A 47 -1.87 5.05 10.92
C LEU A 47 -3.29 5.35 11.40
N ILE A 48 -3.93 4.41 12.09
CA ILE A 48 -5.27 4.60 12.68
C ILE A 48 -5.24 5.74 13.69
N GLU A 49 -4.27 5.75 14.62
CA GLU A 49 -4.13 6.79 15.64
C GLU A 49 -3.94 8.18 15.02
N ARG A 50 -3.16 8.27 13.94
CA ARG A 50 -2.87 9.52 13.23
C ARG A 50 -3.93 9.88 12.17
N ASN A 51 -5.00 9.11 12.04
CA ASN A 51 -6.00 9.24 10.95
C ASN A 51 -5.37 9.30 9.54
N LEU A 52 -4.27 8.57 9.35
CA LEU A 52 -3.61 8.41 8.07
C LEU A 52 -4.13 7.16 7.38
N SER A 53 -4.32 7.22 6.07
CA SER A 53 -4.75 6.06 5.29
C SER A 53 -4.02 6.03 3.95
N PRO A 54 -3.31 4.94 3.61
CA PRO A 54 -2.68 4.74 2.32
C PRO A 54 -3.70 4.18 1.31
N GLY A 55 -4.81 4.90 1.14
CA GLY A 55 -5.94 4.49 0.30
C GLY A 55 -5.57 4.38 -1.18
N GLY A 56 -4.84 5.37 -1.71
CA GLY A 56 -4.41 5.34 -3.11
C GLY A 56 -3.51 4.14 -3.43
N SER A 57 -2.66 3.73 -2.49
CA SER A 57 -1.86 2.50 -2.62
C SER A 57 -2.72 1.24 -2.61
N ALA A 58 -3.78 1.20 -1.81
CA ALA A 58 -4.71 0.08 -1.75
C ALA A 58 -5.51 -0.05 -3.04
N ASP A 59 -5.98 1.07 -3.61
CA ASP A 59 -6.68 1.10 -4.89
C ASP A 59 -5.79 0.58 -6.04
N LEU A 60 -4.52 1.01 -6.09
CA LEU A 60 -3.56 0.50 -7.07
C LEU A 60 -3.29 -1.00 -6.91
N LEU A 61 -3.23 -1.51 -5.68
CA LEU A 61 -3.10 -2.94 -5.42
C LEU A 61 -4.34 -3.71 -5.89
N ALA A 62 -5.54 -3.19 -5.59
CA ALA A 62 -6.80 -3.76 -6.06
C ALA A 62 -6.88 -3.79 -7.59
N MET A 63 -6.46 -2.70 -8.25
CA MET A 63 -6.40 -2.63 -9.71
C MET A 63 -5.40 -3.63 -10.31
N ALA A 64 -4.23 -3.79 -9.70
CA ALA A 64 -3.26 -4.78 -10.15
C ALA A 64 -3.84 -6.21 -10.09
N PHE A 65 -4.51 -6.56 -8.99
CA PHE A 65 -5.19 -7.86 -8.88
C PHE A 65 -6.35 -8.00 -9.84
N PHE A 66 -7.12 -6.94 -10.08
CA PHE A 66 -8.22 -6.95 -11.05
C PHE A 66 -7.68 -7.24 -12.45
N LEU A 67 -6.66 -6.52 -12.90
CA LEU A 67 -6.05 -6.71 -14.22
C LEU A 67 -5.43 -8.10 -14.35
N GLU A 68 -4.71 -8.59 -13.35
CA GLU A 68 -4.16 -9.95 -13.35
C GLU A 68 -5.25 -11.02 -13.57
N LYS A 69 -6.42 -10.85 -12.96
CA LYS A 69 -7.55 -11.80 -13.09
C LYS A 69 -8.39 -11.60 -14.34
N ALA A 70 -8.54 -10.36 -14.80
CA ALA A 70 -9.40 -10.02 -15.92
C ALA A 70 -8.72 -10.19 -17.28
N LEU A 71 -7.41 -9.91 -17.39
CA LEU A 71 -6.67 -9.99 -18.65
C LEU A 71 -6.75 -11.37 -19.33
N PRO A 72 -6.64 -12.52 -18.62
CA PRO A 72 -6.81 -13.83 -19.25
C PRO A 72 -8.20 -14.06 -19.86
N LEU A 73 -9.23 -13.38 -19.35
CA LEU A 73 -10.62 -13.50 -19.84
C LEU A 73 -10.85 -12.72 -21.14
N LEU A 74 -10.07 -11.66 -21.37
CA LEU A 74 -10.17 -10.83 -22.58
C LEU A 74 -9.56 -11.51 -23.82
N GLY A 75 -8.80 -12.59 -23.64
CA GLY A 75 -8.25 -13.41 -24.73
C GLY A 75 -9.10 -14.64 -25.08
N GLN A 76 -10.32 -14.74 -24.57
CA GLN A 76 -11.20 -15.90 -24.74
C GLN A 76 -12.34 -15.67 -25.75
N GLU A 77 -12.32 -14.59 -26.54
CA GLU A 77 -13.36 -14.28 -27.54
C GLU A 77 -13.15 -14.91 -28.93
N GLU A 78 -12.17 -15.81 -29.10
CA GLU A 78 -12.01 -16.56 -30.36
C GLU A 78 -11.88 -18.07 -30.09
N ALA A 79 -13.03 -18.75 -30.01
CA ALA A 79 -13.18 -20.18 -30.26
C ALA A 79 -14.61 -20.49 -30.74
#